data_AF-A0A258W680-F1
#
_entry.id   AF-A0A258W680-F1
#
_cell.length_a   1.000
_cell.length_b   1.000
_cell.length_c   1.000
_cell.angle_alpha   90.00
_cell.angle_beta   90.00
_cell.angle_gamma   90.00
#
_symmetry.space_group_name_H-M   'P 1'
#
loop_
_entity.id
_entity.type
_entity.pdbx_description
1 polymer ?
#
loop_
_entity_poly.entity_id
_entity_poly.type
_entity_poly.pdbx_seq_one_letter_code
_entity_poly.pdbx_strand_id
1 'polypeptide(L)'
;MDVNVAVILDSEFGSKLKLIPVDYAIWICRSDTNEPVADEIWQTSQERPITVFDIDEDDEPEEAFLDMLTGVALHHEWTTIDVYGAELSEDMKRDARVELEAAFDDKIPSLSFEKTTFGFRIKRKVTLN
;
A
#
# COMPACT_ATOMS: atom_id res chain seq x y z
N MET A 1 -12.18 -3.19 -11.82
CA MET A 1 -11.34 -2.30 -12.66
C MET A 1 -10.03 -2.24 -11.91
N ASP A 2 -8.93 -2.68 -12.53
CA ASP A 2 -7.68 -2.78 -11.78
C ASP A 2 -7.23 -1.39 -11.30
N VAL A 3 -6.91 -1.27 -10.02
CA VAL A 3 -6.49 -0.02 -9.39
C VAL A 3 -5.01 -0.05 -9.01
N ASN A 4 -4.41 1.12 -8.96
CA ASN A 4 -3.13 1.31 -8.30
C ASN A 4 -3.40 1.67 -6.83
N VAL A 5 -2.62 1.10 -5.92
CA VAL A 5 -2.75 1.35 -4.49
C VAL A 5 -1.45 1.97 -3.98
N ALA A 6 -1.55 3.01 -3.16
CA ALA A 6 -0.44 3.54 -2.36
C ALA A 6 -0.66 3.14 -0.90
N VAL A 7 0.31 2.45 -0.31
CA VAL A 7 0.39 2.14 1.12
C VAL A 7 1.48 2.99 1.73
N ILE A 8 1.12 3.89 2.64
CA ILE A 8 2.01 4.86 3.27
C ILE A 8 2.16 4.50 4.75
N LEU A 9 3.37 4.10 5.12
CA LEU A 9 3.79 3.74 6.48
C LEU A 9 4.65 4.85 7.12
N ASP A 10 5.18 5.77 6.29
CA ASP A 10 5.88 6.98 6.74
C ASP A 10 4.91 7.90 7.52
N SER A 11 5.08 7.97 8.83
CA SER A 11 4.27 8.81 9.72
C SER A 11 4.45 10.31 9.45
N GLU A 12 5.51 10.71 8.75
CA GLU A 12 5.83 12.10 8.38
C GLU A 12 5.55 12.39 6.89
N PHE A 13 4.76 11.55 6.21
CA PHE A 13 4.47 11.72 4.79
C PHE A 13 3.67 13.01 4.52
N GLY A 14 2.59 13.22 5.28
CA GLY A 14 1.79 14.43 5.35
C GLY A 14 1.45 15.03 3.98
N SER A 15 1.92 16.25 3.74
CA SER A 15 1.63 17.00 2.51
C SER A 15 2.09 16.32 1.22
N LYS A 16 3.04 15.37 1.29
CA LYS A 16 3.47 14.56 0.13
C LYS A 16 2.32 13.69 -0.41
N LEU A 17 1.27 13.44 0.37
CA LEU A 17 0.06 12.75 -0.06
C LEU A 17 -0.60 13.38 -1.30
N LYS A 18 -0.44 14.71 -1.47
CA LYS A 18 -0.93 15.47 -2.63
C LYS A 18 -0.14 15.18 -3.91
N LEU A 19 1.03 14.53 -3.82
CA LEU A 19 1.85 14.12 -4.95
C LEU A 19 1.48 12.72 -5.47
N ILE A 20 0.75 11.93 -4.68
CA ILE A 20 0.26 10.63 -5.12
C ILE A 20 -0.77 10.87 -6.24
N PRO A 21 -0.72 10.13 -7.36
CA PRO A 21 -1.69 10.29 -8.46
C PRO A 21 -3.15 10.10 -8.00
N VAL A 22 -4.07 10.84 -8.63
CA VAL A 22 -5.50 10.87 -8.23
C VAL A 22 -6.24 9.55 -8.49
N ASP A 23 -5.71 8.72 -9.39
CA ASP A 23 -6.24 7.39 -9.74
C ASP A 23 -5.80 6.28 -8.77
N TYR A 24 -5.05 6.63 -7.72
CA TYR A 24 -4.64 5.69 -6.68
C TYR A 24 -5.65 5.63 -5.54
N ALA A 25 -5.97 4.42 -5.10
CA ALA A 25 -6.49 4.19 -3.76
C ALA A 25 -5.36 4.35 -2.73
N ILE A 26 -5.64 5.02 -1.62
CA ILE A 26 -4.64 5.31 -0.58
C ILE A 26 -4.99 4.54 0.69
N TRP A 27 -3.97 3.90 1.26
CA TRP A 27 -3.94 3.43 2.64
C TRP A 27 -2.80 4.14 3.34
N ILE A 28 -3.09 4.87 4.42
CA ILE A 28 -2.09 5.69 5.10
C ILE A 28 -2.15 5.48 6.62
N CYS A 29 -0.97 5.35 7.25
CA CYS A 29 -0.87 5.23 8.68
C CYS A 29 -1.33 6.52 9.37
N ARG A 30 -2.07 6.38 10.47
CA ARG A 30 -2.51 7.49 11.31
C ARG A 30 -1.29 8.11 11.98
N SER A 31 -1.21 9.44 11.89
CA SER A 31 -0.26 10.26 12.64
C SER A 31 -0.78 11.69 12.71
N ASP A 32 -0.22 12.48 13.61
CA ASP A 32 -0.50 13.93 13.72
C ASP A 32 -0.21 14.68 12.40
N THR A 33 0.68 14.13 11.56
CA THR A 33 1.07 14.69 10.27
C THR A 33 0.19 14.19 9.11
N ASN A 34 -0.23 12.92 9.13
CA ASN A 34 -0.95 12.28 8.02
C ASN A 34 -2.46 12.50 8.09
N GLU A 35 -3.07 12.39 9.27
CA GLU A 35 -4.53 12.38 9.42
C GLU A 35 -5.19 13.69 8.96
N PRO A 36 -4.67 14.89 9.29
CA PRO A 36 -5.28 16.14 8.81
C PRO A 36 -5.27 16.27 7.28
N VAL A 37 -4.21 15.77 6.62
CA VAL A 37 -4.08 15.85 5.16
C VAL A 37 -4.98 14.81 4.49
N ALA A 38 -5.12 13.62 5.08
CA ALA A 38 -6.04 12.59 4.60
C ALA A 38 -7.50 13.09 4.66
N ASP A 39 -7.90 13.73 5.76
CA ASP A 39 -9.23 14.33 5.93
C ASP A 39 -9.47 15.48 4.92
N GLU A 40 -8.49 16.37 4.71
CA GLU A 40 -8.58 17.43 3.69
C GLU A 40 -8.84 16.85 2.28
N ILE A 41 -8.11 15.81 1.90
CA ILE A 41 -8.27 15.16 0.59
C ILE A 41 -9.63 14.47 0.50
N TRP A 42 -10.06 13.77 1.54
CA TRP A 42 -11.35 13.10 1.58
C TRP A 42 -12.52 14.08 1.41
N GLN A 43 -12.46 15.23 2.09
CA GLN A 43 -13.49 16.27 1.99
C GLN A 43 -13.55 16.94 0.61
N THR A 44 -12.41 17.02 -0.08
CA THR A 44 -12.31 17.72 -1.38
C THR A 44 -12.46 16.81 -2.59
N SER A 45 -12.32 15.49 -2.42
CA SER A 45 -12.34 14.51 -3.51
C SER A 45 -13.10 13.25 -3.11
N GLN A 46 -14.43 13.26 -3.30
CA GLN A 46 -15.29 12.10 -3.04
C GLN A 46 -14.97 10.87 -3.90
N GLU A 47 -14.22 11.04 -4.99
CA GLU A 47 -13.88 9.96 -5.93
C GLU A 47 -12.57 9.25 -5.61
N ARG A 48 -11.79 9.73 -4.61
CA ARG A 48 -10.48 9.16 -4.27
C ARG A 48 -10.57 8.35 -2.97
N PRO A 49 -10.53 7.00 -3.03
CA PRO A 49 -10.59 6.18 -1.83
C PRO A 49 -9.36 6.43 -0.94
N ILE A 50 -9.60 6.85 0.31
CA ILE A 50 -8.60 7.00 1.35
C ILE A 50 -9.03 6.16 2.55
N THR A 51 -8.12 5.32 3.03
CA THR A 51 -8.26 4.57 4.28
C THR A 51 -7.12 4.98 5.21
N VAL A 52 -7.48 5.46 6.40
CA VAL A 52 -6.51 5.72 7.48
C VAL A 52 -6.50 4.50 8.40
N PHE A 53 -5.32 4.00 8.75
CA PHE A 53 -5.16 2.82 9.63
C PHE A 53 -4.16 3.09 10.74
N ASP A 54 -4.30 2.40 11.87
CA ASP A 54 -3.36 2.46 12.98
C ASP A 54 -2.23 1.46 12.77
N ILE A 55 -1.01 1.83 13.18
CA ILE A 55 0.14 0.93 13.31
C ILE A 55 0.44 0.80 14.79
N ASP A 56 0.74 -0.42 15.26
CA ASP A 56 1.15 -0.61 16.65
C ASP A 56 2.52 0.05 16.89
N GLU A 57 2.69 0.73 18.02
CA GLU A 57 3.90 1.54 18.29
C GLU A 57 5.21 0.72 18.31
N ASP A 58 5.08 -0.59 18.51
CA ASP A 58 6.19 -1.54 18.58
C ASP A 58 6.51 -2.18 17.22
N ASP A 59 5.67 -2.01 16.19
CA ASP A 59 5.85 -2.65 14.88
C ASP A 59 6.90 -1.91 14.03
N GLU A 60 7.77 -2.69 13.39
CA GLU A 60 8.57 -2.15 12.29
C GLU A 60 7.68 -1.89 11.06
N PRO A 61 7.97 -0.88 10.22
CA PRO A 61 7.16 -0.56 9.05
C PRO A 61 6.89 -1.75 8.11
N GLU A 62 7.87 -2.66 7.97
CA GLU A 62 7.77 -3.88 7.18
C GLU A 62 6.76 -4.87 7.77
N GLU A 63 6.68 -4.99 9.09
CA GLU A 63 5.71 -5.86 9.78
C GLU A 63 4.30 -5.29 9.63
N ALA A 64 4.13 -4.00 9.92
CA ALA A 64 2.88 -3.29 9.73
C ALA A 64 2.38 -3.35 8.27
N PHE A 65 3.30 -3.32 7.29
CA PHE A 65 2.96 -3.52 5.88
C PHE A 65 2.37 -4.91 5.62
N LEU A 66 3.01 -5.96 6.12
CA LEU A 66 2.57 -7.34 5.89
C LEU A 66 1.18 -7.59 6.48
N ASP A 67 0.94 -7.12 7.71
CA ASP A 67 -0.36 -7.25 8.37
C ASP A 67 -1.49 -6.57 7.59
N MET A 68 -1.19 -5.42 6.97
CA MET A 68 -2.15 -4.69 6.15
C MET A 68 -2.28 -5.21 4.72
N LEU A 69 -1.26 -5.91 4.20
CA LEU A 69 -1.16 -6.31 2.79
C LEU A 69 -2.33 -7.18 2.35
N THR A 70 -2.73 -8.15 3.17
CA THR A 70 -3.88 -9.02 2.90
C THR A 70 -5.19 -8.21 2.85
N GLY A 71 -5.36 -7.25 3.77
CA GLY A 71 -6.52 -6.34 3.77
C GLY A 71 -6.59 -5.49 2.49
N VAL A 72 -5.46 -4.88 2.09
CA VAL A 72 -5.34 -4.11 0.85
C VAL A 72 -5.68 -4.99 -0.36
N ALA A 73 -5.10 -6.19 -0.42
CA ALA A 73 -5.22 -7.09 -1.55
C ALA A 73 -6.63 -7.65 -1.73
N LEU A 74 -7.37 -7.89 -0.65
CA LEU A 74 -8.75 -8.35 -0.70
C LEU A 74 -9.74 -7.22 -0.98
N HIS A 75 -9.41 -5.98 -0.59
CA HIS A 75 -10.28 -4.83 -0.79
C HIS A 75 -10.26 -4.32 -2.23
N HIS A 76 -9.13 -4.45 -2.91
CA HIS A 76 -8.89 -3.87 -4.24
C HIS A 76 -8.56 -4.94 -5.27
N GLU A 77 -9.18 -4.87 -6.45
CA GLU A 77 -8.61 -5.52 -7.63
C GLU A 77 -7.38 -4.69 -8.06
N TRP A 78 -6.17 -5.09 -7.69
CA TRP A 78 -4.99 -4.24 -7.86
C TRP A 78 -4.03 -4.74 -8.95
N THR A 79 -3.38 -3.80 -9.63
CA THR A 79 -2.23 -4.05 -10.52
C THR A 79 -0.90 -3.66 -9.91
N THR A 80 -0.89 -2.59 -9.11
CA THR A 80 0.32 -2.04 -8.49
C THR A 80 0.03 -1.69 -7.03
N ILE A 81 0.98 -2.00 -6.15
CA ILE A 81 1.03 -1.50 -4.78
C ILE A 81 2.35 -0.73 -4.63
N ASP A 82 2.27 0.58 -4.45
CA ASP A 82 3.39 1.44 -4.07
C ASP A 82 3.47 1.56 -2.56
N VAL A 83 4.60 1.19 -1.98
CA VAL A 83 4.84 1.19 -0.53
C VAL A 83 5.83 2.28 -0.19
N TYR A 84 5.46 3.15 0.75
CA TYR A 84 6.24 4.27 1.23
C TYR A 84 6.58 4.10 2.71
N GLY A 85 7.84 4.32 3.08
CA GLY A 85 8.30 4.24 4.47
C GLY A 85 8.75 2.84 4.94
N ALA A 86 8.78 1.85 4.04
CA ALA A 86 9.34 0.52 4.30
C ALA A 86 10.42 0.15 3.26
N GLU A 87 11.41 -0.63 3.67
CA GLU A 87 12.52 -1.09 2.85
C GLU A 87 12.24 -2.44 2.17
N LEU A 88 12.70 -2.55 0.93
CA LEU A 88 12.65 -3.84 0.22
C LEU A 88 13.90 -4.67 0.51
N SER A 89 13.74 -5.67 1.37
CA SER A 89 14.69 -6.77 1.60
C SER A 89 14.28 -8.04 0.84
N GLU A 90 15.14 -9.07 0.81
CA GLU A 90 14.75 -10.37 0.24
C GLU A 90 13.74 -11.10 1.12
N ASP A 91 13.84 -10.97 2.45
CA ASP A 91 12.85 -11.50 3.39
C ASP A 91 11.50 -10.84 3.15
N MET A 92 11.46 -9.51 2.98
CA MET A 92 10.23 -8.80 2.67
C MET A 92 9.57 -9.27 1.38
N LYS A 93 10.35 -9.53 0.33
CA LYS A 93 9.80 -10.10 -0.92
C LYS A 93 9.21 -11.49 -0.71
N ARG A 94 9.84 -12.32 0.11
CA ARG A 94 9.36 -13.67 0.40
C ARG A 94 8.07 -13.59 1.20
N ASP A 95 8.06 -12.81 2.26
CA ASP A 95 6.96 -12.77 3.22
C ASP A 95 5.73 -12.11 2.58
N ALA A 96 5.91 -11.03 1.82
CA ALA A 96 4.83 -10.43 1.04
C ALA A 96 4.25 -11.38 -0.04
N ARG A 97 5.05 -12.29 -0.61
CA ARG A 97 4.51 -13.32 -1.52
C ARG A 97 3.66 -14.31 -0.76
N VAL A 98 4.12 -14.78 0.40
CA VAL A 98 3.39 -15.74 1.24
C VAL A 98 2.03 -15.17 1.64
N GLU A 99 2.00 -13.93 2.15
CA GLU A 99 0.76 -13.26 2.55
C GLU A 99 -0.23 -13.16 1.40
N LEU A 100 0.25 -12.68 0.25
CA LEU A 100 -0.61 -12.56 -0.92
C LEU A 100 -1.08 -13.96 -1.37
N GLU A 101 -0.20 -14.96 -1.46
CA GLU A 101 -0.54 -16.31 -1.96
C GLU A 101 -1.64 -16.95 -1.10
N ALA A 102 -1.54 -16.77 0.21
CA ALA A 102 -2.56 -17.16 1.17
C ALA A 102 -3.89 -16.41 0.94
N ALA A 103 -3.84 -15.12 0.63
CA ALA A 103 -5.05 -14.32 0.38
C ALA A 103 -5.81 -14.72 -0.92
N PHE A 104 -5.14 -15.33 -1.89
CA PHE A 104 -5.71 -15.66 -3.21
C PHE A 104 -5.75 -17.15 -3.54
N ASP A 105 -5.66 -18.04 -2.55
CA ASP A 105 -5.68 -19.51 -2.73
C ASP A 105 -4.70 -20.00 -3.82
N ASP A 106 -3.43 -19.59 -3.76
CA ASP A 106 -2.36 -19.96 -4.71
C ASP A 106 -2.58 -19.52 -6.18
N LYS A 107 -3.55 -18.64 -6.46
CA LYS A 107 -3.84 -18.16 -7.83
C LYS A 107 -3.18 -16.83 -8.16
N ILE A 108 -2.09 -16.46 -7.51
CA ILE A 108 -1.47 -15.18 -7.82
C ILE A 108 -0.72 -15.27 -9.16
N PRO A 109 -0.96 -14.32 -10.07
CA PRO A 109 -0.10 -14.13 -11.21
C PRO A 109 1.35 -13.79 -10.81
N SER A 110 2.27 -13.79 -11.78
CA SER A 110 3.66 -13.42 -11.50
C SER A 110 3.78 -12.05 -10.82
N LEU A 111 4.37 -12.02 -9.62
CA LEU A 111 4.71 -10.80 -8.88
C LEU A 111 6.14 -10.35 -9.14
N SER A 112 6.32 -9.06 -9.42
CA SER A 112 7.63 -8.40 -9.46
C SER A 112 7.72 -7.31 -8.41
N PHE A 113 8.92 -7.17 -7.83
CA PHE A 113 9.23 -6.22 -6.77
C PHE A 113 10.35 -5.29 -7.24
N GLU A 114 10.19 -3.99 -7.01
CA GLU A 114 11.10 -2.95 -7.49
C GLU A 114 11.35 -1.93 -6.36
N LYS A 115 12.63 -1.61 -6.08
CA LYS A 115 12.96 -0.51 -5.15
C LYS A 115 12.58 0.83 -5.76
N THR A 116 12.03 1.72 -4.96
CA THR A 116 11.73 3.11 -5.35
C THR A 116 12.52 4.07 -4.47
N THR A 117 12.41 5.37 -4.74
CA THR A 117 13.08 6.41 -3.94
C THR A 117 12.62 6.45 -2.49
N PHE A 118 11.37 6.07 -2.22
CA PHE A 118 10.73 6.24 -0.91
C PHE A 118 10.25 4.91 -0.29
N GLY A 119 10.62 3.78 -0.90
CA GLY A 119 10.25 2.45 -0.46
C GLY A 119 10.34 1.46 -1.61
N PHE A 120 9.22 0.84 -1.98
CA PHE A 120 9.20 -0.14 -3.06
C PHE A 120 7.85 -0.26 -3.75
N ARG A 121 7.82 -1.05 -4.82
CA ARG A 121 6.65 -1.31 -5.64
C ARG A 121 6.46 -2.80 -5.85
N ILE A 122 5.25 -3.28 -5.66
CA ILE A 122 4.79 -4.61 -6.07
C ILE A 122 3.94 -4.44 -7.33
N LYS A 123 4.22 -5.23 -8.37
CA LYS A 123 3.38 -5.32 -9.57
C LYS A 123 2.86 -6.73 -9.74
N ARG A 124 1.56 -6.84 -10.00
CA ARG A 124 0.89 -8.07 -10.39
C ARG A 124 0.77 -8.12 -11.91
N LYS A 125 1.38 -9.12 -12.56
CA LYS A 125 1.19 -9.32 -14.00
C LYS A 125 -0.16 -9.97 -14.25
N VAL A 126 -1.17 -9.21 -14.64
CA VAL A 126 -2.44 -9.81 -15.07
C VAL A 126 -2.21 -10.54 -16.40
N THR A 127 -2.30 -11.87 -16.40
CA THR A 127 -2.32 -12.64 -17.64
C THR A 127 -3.69 -12.42 -18.27
N LEU A 128 -3.75 -11.62 -19.34
CA LEU A 128 -4.96 -11.49 -20.15
C LEU A 128 -5.22 -12.86 -20.80
N ASN A 129 -6.32 -13.51 -20.40
CA ASN A 129 -6.85 -14.70 -21.08
C ASN A 129 -7.56 -14.30 -22.38
#